data_AF-A0A2U9AYS6-F1
#
_entry.id   AF-A0A2U9AYS6-F1
#
_cell.length_a   1.000
_cell.length_b   1.000
_cell.length_c   1.000
_cell.angle_alpha   90.00
_cell.angle_beta   90.00
_cell.angle_gamma   90.00
#
_symmetry.space_group_name_H-M   'P 1'
#
loop_
_entity.id
_entity.type
_entity.pdbx_description
1 polymer ?
#
loop_
_entity_poly.entity_id
_entity_poly.type
_entity_poly.pdbx_seq_one_letter_code
_entity_poly.pdbx_strand_id
1 'polypeptide(L)'
;MIPTVSSVLFVVSGWLSYAAGKGPCMCVAKLSFSLNIISFFWSIAVFSVTVFQLQYLSILDSHHETLFKGVIGLMMSLLVFENSVAAFLIYWMSKAICREDFNTLPIILLKQRD
;
A
#
# COMPACT_ATOMS: atom_id res chain seq x y z
N MET A 1 6.90 -16.60 3.63
CA MET A 1 5.53 -16.58 3.04
C MET A 1 4.68 -15.39 3.51
N ILE A 2 4.85 -14.90 4.74
CA ILE A 2 4.15 -13.70 5.26
C ILE A 2 4.54 -12.38 4.56
N PRO A 3 5.82 -12.07 4.24
CA PRO A 3 6.19 -10.79 3.62
C PRO A 3 5.68 -10.66 2.17
N THR A 4 5.57 -11.78 1.45
CA THR A 4 5.10 -11.81 0.05
C THR A 4 3.63 -11.42 -0.09
N VAL A 5 2.82 -11.62 0.95
CA VAL A 5 1.40 -11.22 0.93
C VAL A 5 1.26 -9.70 0.87
N SER A 6 2.13 -8.96 1.59
CA SER A 6 2.14 -7.49 1.57
C SER A 6 2.42 -6.96 0.17
N SER A 7 3.51 -7.42 -0.45
CA SER A 7 3.92 -6.91 -1.76
C SER A 7 2.95 -7.31 -2.87
N VAL A 8 2.30 -8.48 -2.78
CA VAL A 8 1.24 -8.86 -3.74
C VAL A 8 0.03 -7.94 -3.60
N LEU A 9 -0.41 -7.64 -2.38
CA LEU A 9 -1.52 -6.71 -2.14
C LEU A 9 -1.20 -5.30 -2.65
N PHE A 10 0.04 -4.83 -2.47
CA PHE A 10 0.50 -3.55 -2.99
C PHE A 10 0.55 -3.50 -4.53
N VAL A 11 1.00 -4.57 -5.19
CA VAL A 11 1.00 -4.63 -6.66
C VAL A 11 -0.43 -4.63 -7.20
N VAL A 12 -1.31 -5.43 -6.59
CA VAL A 12 -2.72 -5.52 -7.00
C VAL A 12 -3.43 -4.18 -6.78
N SER A 13 -3.19 -3.49 -5.66
CA SER A 13 -3.77 -2.17 -5.40
C SER A 13 -3.25 -1.12 -6.39
N GLY A 14 -1.98 -1.18 -6.78
CA GLY A 14 -1.38 -0.32 -7.80
C GLY A 14 -2.00 -0.52 -9.20
N TRP A 15 -2.23 -1.77 -9.62
CA TRP A 15 -2.93 -2.06 -10.87
C TRP A 15 -4.39 -1.59 -10.86
N LEU A 16 -5.09 -1.77 -9.74
CA LEU A 16 -6.45 -1.26 -9.57
C LEU A 16 -6.49 0.28 -9.59
N SER A 17 -5.51 0.95 -8.97
CA SER A 17 -5.35 2.41 -9.04
C SER A 17 -5.12 2.89 -10.48
N TYR A 18 -4.28 2.18 -11.24
CA TYR A 18 -4.03 2.49 -12.65
C TYR A 18 -5.29 2.31 -13.51
N ALA A 19 -6.02 1.22 -13.31
CA ALA A 19 -7.28 0.95 -14.01
C ALA A 19 -8.35 2.01 -13.69
N ALA A 20 -8.43 2.46 -12.43
CA ALA A 20 -9.32 3.56 -12.02
C ALA A 20 -8.97 4.90 -12.67
N GLY A 21 -7.71 5.13 -13.05
CA GLY A 21 -7.30 6.32 -13.80
C GLY A 21 -7.70 6.31 -15.28
N LYS A 22 -7.98 5.13 -15.86
CA LYS A 22 -8.36 4.95 -17.27
C LYS A 22 -9.88 4.98 -17.51
N GLY A 23 -10.71 4.84 -16.48
CA GLY A 23 -12.17 4.91 -16.60
C GLY A 23 -12.87 5.20 -15.26
N PRO A 24 -14.02 5.89 -15.26
CA PRO A 24 -14.70 6.37 -14.05
C PRO A 24 -15.46 5.26 -13.33
N CYS A 25 -14.77 4.23 -12.85
CA CYS A 25 -15.37 3.19 -12.02
C CYS A 25 -15.10 3.48 -10.53
N MET A 26 -15.99 4.23 -9.89
CA MET A 26 -15.90 4.59 -8.46
C MET A 26 -15.71 3.37 -7.54
N CYS A 27 -16.28 2.22 -7.88
CA CYS A 27 -16.16 1.00 -7.08
C CYS A 27 -14.71 0.49 -7.06
N VAL A 28 -14.03 0.50 -8.22
CA VAL A 28 -12.63 0.09 -8.35
C VAL A 28 -11.69 1.05 -7.61
N ALA A 29 -11.97 2.36 -7.66
CA ALA A 29 -11.22 3.37 -6.91
C ALA A 29 -11.33 3.16 -5.38
N LYS A 30 -12.53 2.90 -4.87
CA LYS A 30 -12.78 2.64 -3.44
C LYS A 30 -12.13 1.32 -2.97
N LEU A 31 -12.16 0.28 -3.80
CA LEU A 31 -11.48 -0.99 -3.51
C LEU A 31 -9.96 -0.83 -3.52
N SER A 32 -9.41 -0.08 -4.48
CA SER A 32 -7.97 0.21 -4.50
C SER A 32 -7.53 0.99 -3.27
N PHE A 33 -8.35 1.95 -2.83
CA PHE A 33 -8.11 2.72 -1.61
C PHE A 33 -8.11 1.83 -0.36
N SER A 34 -9.11 0.95 -0.18
CA SER A 34 -9.15 0.06 0.98
C SER A 34 -8.00 -0.95 0.97
N LEU A 35 -7.64 -1.50 -0.19
CA LEU A 35 -6.51 -2.42 -0.33
C LEU A 35 -5.17 -1.73 -0.04
N ASN A 36 -4.97 -0.48 -0.46
CA ASN A 36 -3.78 0.29 -0.10
C ASN A 36 -3.67 0.50 1.43
N ILE A 37 -4.78 0.78 2.12
CA ILE A 37 -4.78 0.94 3.58
C ILE A 37 -4.42 -0.40 4.27
N ILE A 38 -5.05 -1.50 3.85
CA ILE A 38 -4.78 -2.84 4.42
C ILE A 38 -3.31 -3.23 4.18
N SER A 39 -2.80 -3.00 2.97
CA SER A 39 -1.41 -3.26 2.61
C SER A 39 -0.44 -2.45 3.46
N PHE A 40 -0.76 -1.18 3.73
CA PHE A 40 0.06 -0.31 4.58
C PHE A 40 0.14 -0.81 6.03
N PHE A 41 -1.00 -1.16 6.64
CA PHE A 41 -1.02 -1.70 8.00
C PHE A 41 -0.30 -3.05 8.10
N TRP A 42 -0.50 -3.92 7.11
CA TRP A 42 0.17 -5.22 7.07
C TRP A 42 1.68 -5.09 6.91
N SER A 43 2.13 -4.17 6.05
CA SER A 43 3.55 -3.85 5.86
C SER A 43 4.21 -3.34 7.15
N ILE A 44 3.53 -2.49 7.95
CA ILE A 44 4.02 -2.06 9.26
C ILE A 44 4.18 -3.25 10.23
N ALA A 45 3.23 -4.18 10.23
CA ALA A 45 3.30 -5.38 11.07
C ALA A 45 4.46 -6.31 10.64
N VAL A 46 4.69 -6.47 9.33
CA VAL A 46 5.84 -7.22 8.82
C VAL A 46 7.15 -6.53 9.22
N PHE A 47 7.23 -5.20 9.07
CA PHE A 47 8.40 -4.40 9.45
C PHE A 47 8.74 -4.60 10.94
N SER A 48 7.77 -4.50 11.84
CA SER A 48 8.01 -4.65 13.29
C SER A 48 8.50 -6.05 13.65
N VAL A 49 7.91 -7.10 13.07
CA VAL A 49 8.35 -8.50 13.26
C VAL A 49 9.79 -8.69 12.75
N THR A 50 10.12 -8.15 11.58
CA THR A 50 11.48 -8.27 11.01
C THR A 50 12.55 -7.53 11.83
N VAL A 51 12.24 -6.37 12.40
CA VAL A 51 13.15 -5.66 13.32
C VAL A 51 13.39 -6.49 14.57
N PHE A 52 12.33 -7.03 15.17
CA PHE A 52 12.42 -7.84 16.38
C PHE A 52 13.26 -9.10 16.16
N GLN A 53 13.04 -9.78 15.03
CA GLN A 53 13.82 -10.96 14.64
C GLN A 53 15.30 -10.63 14.39
N LEU A 54 15.59 -9.49 13.77
CA LEU A 54 16.97 -9.03 13.55
C LEU A 54 17.67 -8.67 14.87
N GLN A 55 16.97 -8.03 15.81
CA GLN A 55 17.50 -7.71 17.13
C GLN A 55 17.81 -8.99 17.92
N TYR A 56 16.92 -9.98 17.90
CA TYR A 56 17.16 -11.28 18.55
C TYR A 56 18.35 -12.01 17.93
N LEU A 57 18.43 -12.06 16.59
CA LEU A 57 19.53 -12.70 15.88
C LEU A 57 20.88 -11.99 16.12
N SER A 58 20.87 -10.67 16.22
CA SER A 58 22.08 -9.87 16.49
C SER A 58 22.64 -10.09 17.90
N ILE A 59 21.86 -10.59 18.85
CA ILE A 59 22.30 -10.89 20.22
C ILE A 59 22.94 -12.29 20.30
N LEU A 60 22.54 -13.22 19.43
CA LEU A 60 22.97 -14.63 19.43
C LEU A 60 24.26 -14.87 18.63
N ASP A 61 25.12 -13.84 18.50
CA ASP A 61 26.16 -13.71 17.48
C ASP A 61 26.94 -14.99 17.11
N SER A 62 26.99 -15.24 15.80
CA SER A 62 27.92 -16.15 15.14
C SER A 62 28.38 -15.44 13.86
N HIS A 63 29.69 -15.25 13.75
CA HIS A 63 30.44 -14.41 12.79
C HIS A 63 30.17 -14.60 11.28
N HIS A 64 29.22 -15.46 10.85
CA HIS A 64 29.10 -15.91 9.46
C HIS A 64 27.95 -15.31 8.62
N GLU A 65 27.13 -14.41 9.17
CA GLU A 65 25.85 -14.00 8.56
C GLU A 65 25.83 -12.55 7.99
N THR A 66 26.97 -12.03 7.53
CA THR A 66 27.06 -10.65 6.96
C THR A 66 26.19 -10.46 5.71
N LEU A 67 26.11 -11.49 4.85
CA LEU A 67 25.24 -11.46 3.66
C LEU A 67 23.76 -11.44 4.04
N PHE A 68 23.36 -12.25 5.02
CA PHE A 68 21.98 -12.34 5.49
C PHE A 68 21.51 -11.01 6.08
N LYS A 69 22.36 -10.36 6.87
CA LYS A 69 22.12 -9.01 7.42
C LYS A 69 21.96 -7.96 6.32
N GLY A 70 22.76 -8.05 5.25
CA GLY A 70 22.64 -7.18 4.07
C GLY A 70 21.32 -7.37 3.32
N VAL A 71 20.90 -8.61 3.07
CA VAL A 71 19.62 -8.92 2.39
C VAL A 71 18.43 -8.45 3.21
N ILE A 72 18.46 -8.62 4.54
CA ILE A 72 17.42 -8.07 5.43
C ILE A 72 17.41 -6.55 5.35
N GLY A 73 18.56 -5.89 5.40
CA GLY A 73 18.64 -4.42 5.26
C GLY A 73 18.03 -3.93 3.95
N LEU A 74 18.31 -4.62 2.83
CA LEU A 74 17.70 -4.31 1.53
C LEU A 74 16.19 -4.49 1.56
N MET A 75 15.69 -5.64 2.06
CA MET A 75 14.25 -5.88 2.24
C MET A 75 13.57 -4.78 3.03
N MET A 76 14.19 -4.32 4.13
CA MET A 76 13.66 -3.24 4.96
C MET A 76 13.58 -1.91 4.21
N SER A 77 14.61 -1.57 3.42
CA SER A 77 14.61 -0.34 2.62
C SER A 77 13.52 -0.34 1.54
N LEU A 78 13.34 -1.48 0.85
CA LEU A 78 12.27 -1.71 -0.12
C LEU A 78 10.88 -1.57 0.54
N LEU A 79 10.71 -2.13 1.72
CA LEU A 79 9.44 -2.08 2.46
C LEU A 79 9.08 -0.65 2.89
N VAL A 80 10.06 0.15 3.32
CA VAL A 80 9.85 1.58 3.63
C VAL A 80 9.46 2.37 2.39
N PHE A 81 10.11 2.09 1.25
CA PHE A 81 9.76 2.72 -0.02
C PHE A 81 8.32 2.36 -0.43
N GLU A 82 7.95 1.09 -0.36
CA GLU A 82 6.58 0.59 -0.62
C GLU A 82 5.56 1.35 0.26
N ASN A 83 5.84 1.50 1.55
CA ASN A 83 4.99 2.25 2.49
C ASN A 83 4.86 3.73 2.14
N SER A 84 5.94 4.37 1.68
CA SER A 84 5.90 5.77 1.28
C SER A 84 5.02 6.00 0.04
N VAL A 85 5.09 5.08 -0.94
CA VAL A 85 4.26 5.13 -2.14
C VAL A 85 2.81 4.81 -1.80
N ALA A 86 2.56 3.81 -0.95
CA ALA A 86 1.21 3.48 -0.46
C ALA A 86 0.59 4.69 0.25
N ALA A 87 1.32 5.35 1.17
CA ALA A 87 0.85 6.54 1.86
C ALA A 87 0.54 7.70 0.89
N PHE A 88 1.39 7.91 -0.11
CA PHE A 88 1.15 8.91 -1.16
C PHE A 88 -0.12 8.59 -1.96
N LEU A 89 -0.31 7.33 -2.39
CA LEU A 89 -1.51 6.91 -3.12
C LEU A 89 -2.78 7.03 -2.26
N ILE A 90 -2.72 6.67 -0.97
CA ILE A 90 -3.81 6.86 -0.02
C ILE A 90 -4.16 8.34 0.09
N TYR A 91 -3.16 9.22 0.28
CA TYR A 91 -3.37 10.66 0.36
C TYR A 91 -3.98 11.22 -0.94
N TRP A 92 -3.50 10.77 -2.09
CA TRP A 92 -4.01 11.23 -3.38
C TRP A 92 -5.45 10.76 -3.62
N MET A 93 -5.72 9.49 -3.37
CA MET A 93 -7.05 8.88 -3.56
C MET A 93 -8.06 9.39 -2.55
N SER A 94 -7.66 9.65 -1.29
CA SER A 94 -8.55 10.26 -0.30
C SER A 94 -9.00 11.66 -0.75
N LYS A 95 -8.09 12.43 -1.38
CA LYS A 95 -8.43 13.74 -1.96
C LYS A 95 -9.38 13.63 -3.15
N ALA A 96 -9.26 12.56 -3.97
CA ALA A 96 -10.18 12.30 -5.08
C ALA A 96 -11.56 11.81 -4.63
N ILE A 97 -11.62 11.00 -3.56
CA ILE A 97 -12.85 10.41 -3.02
C ILE A 97 -13.62 11.40 -2.13
N CYS A 98 -12.92 12.26 -1.36
CA CYS A 98 -13.52 13.26 -0.48
C CYS A 98 -13.89 14.58 -1.21
N ARG A 99 -13.59 14.73 -2.50
CA ARG A 99 -14.19 15.78 -3.31
C ARG A 99 -15.67 15.42 -3.55
N GLU A 100 -16.57 16.17 -2.92
CA GLU A 100 -18.03 16.02 -3.11
C GLU A 100 -18.47 16.16 -4.59
N ASP A 101 -17.64 16.77 -5.44
CA ASP A 101 -17.89 17.03 -6.87
C ASP A 101 -18.26 15.78 -7.69
N PHE A 102 -17.82 14.59 -7.27
CA PHE A 102 -18.12 13.33 -7.96
C PHE A 102 -19.47 12.72 -7.55
N ASN A 103 -20.07 13.15 -6.43
CA ASN A 103 -21.47 12.88 -6.12
C ASN A 103 -22.40 13.95 -6.71
N THR A 104 -21.90 15.16 -6.98
CA THR A 104 -22.71 16.21 -7.62
C THR A 104 -22.80 16.03 -9.14
N LEU A 105 -21.76 15.51 -9.81
CA LEU A 105 -21.78 15.31 -11.27
C LEU A 105 -22.90 14.36 -11.77
N PRO A 106 -23.13 13.17 -11.19
CA PRO A 106 -24.27 12.33 -11.59
C PRO A 106 -25.62 12.95 -11.19
N ILE A 107 -25.67 13.77 -10.12
CA ILE A 107 -26.89 14.48 -9.70
C ILE A 107 -27.24 15.62 -10.67
N ILE A 108 -26.25 16.37 -11.17
CA ILE A 108 -26.46 17.47 -12.12
C ILE A 108 -26.87 16.90 -13.50
N LEU A 109 -26.25 15.80 -13.95
CA LEU A 109 -26.62 15.13 -15.20
C LEU A 109 -28.00 14.47 -15.14
N LEU A 110 -28.41 13.95 -13.98
CA LEU A 110 -29.79 13.46 -13.77
C LEU A 110 -30.79 14.61 -13.71
N LYS A 111 -30.46 15.72 -13.05
CA LYS A 111 -31.35 16.87 -12.90
C LYS A 111 -31.52 17.71 -14.17
N GLN A 112 -30.61 17.60 -15.14
CA GLN A 112 -30.76 18.25 -16.45
C GLN A 112 -31.65 17.46 -17.42
N ARG A 113 -32.07 16.25 -17.03
CA ARG A 113 -32.95 15.37 -17.82
C ARG A 113 -34.42 15.40 -17.33
N ASP A 114 -34.73 16.20 -16.31
CA ASP A 114 -36.09 16.55 -15.90
C ASP A 114 -36.37 18.04 -16.22
#